data_AF-A0A257P9K6-F1
#
_entry.id   AF-A0A257P9K6-F1
#
_cell.length_a   1.000
_cell.length_b   1.000
_cell.length_c   1.000
_cell.angle_alpha   90.00
_cell.angle_beta   90.00
_cell.angle_gamma   90.00
#
_symmetry.space_group_name_H-M   'P 1'
#
loop_
_entity.id
_entity.type
_entity.pdbx_description
1 polymer ?
#
loop_
_entity_poly.entity_id
_entity_poly.type
_entity_poly.pdbx_seq_one_letter_code
_entity_poly.pdbx_strand_id
1 'polypeptide(L)'
;MRYVSLRSFQPAQIFGPAFLLLTALLLPQASWAADATGGDHQQAVAALTDVKAAIAEIVQADSTYATNKNIYYRASQRAINALAGAHGAGYVAEPGSPGDAQGAIGHIDALLDRQDTPAWSTSLHGAEANIRAAIVHLSDATHAHELMDYEIAVSRALTYLQVARGRATETGLFGGLEGALATTVLGIPADARQQDACAGPPSTAPAYGTHEGYLAWIAIPNGDGKHGLAEDTGAT
;
A
#
# COMPACT_ATOMS: atom_id res chain seq x y z
N MET A 1 7.57 48.92 -36.89
CA MET A 1 6.54 49.66 -37.67
C MET A 1 5.19 48.99 -37.43
N ARG A 2 4.15 49.82 -37.26
CA ARG A 2 2.71 49.58 -36.99
C ARG A 2 2.14 48.36 -37.75
N TYR A 3 1.20 47.57 -37.21
CA TYR A 3 -0.20 47.98 -36.98
C TYR A 3 -0.89 47.32 -35.78
N VAL A 4 -1.65 48.15 -35.07
CA VAL A 4 -2.71 47.85 -34.11
C VAL A 4 -3.97 47.46 -34.89
N SER A 5 -4.73 46.46 -34.42
CA SER A 5 -6.15 46.33 -34.75
C SER A 5 -6.95 45.94 -33.52
N LEU A 6 -7.53 46.97 -32.90
CA LEU A 6 -8.63 46.88 -31.94
C LEU A 6 -9.91 46.52 -32.70
N ARG A 7 -10.70 45.57 -32.19
CA ARG A 7 -12.15 45.53 -32.43
C ARG A 7 -12.90 45.44 -31.12
N SER A 8 -13.94 46.24 -31.09
CA SER A 8 -14.68 46.79 -29.98
C SER A 8 -16.08 46.16 -29.87
N PHE A 9 -16.54 46.05 -28.61
CA PHE A 9 -17.89 46.33 -28.08
C PHE A 9 -19.16 45.65 -28.65
N GLN A 10 -19.72 44.76 -27.81
CA GLN A 10 -21.08 44.77 -27.18
C GLN A 10 -22.36 44.72 -28.07
N PRO A 11 -23.59 44.54 -27.51
CA PRO A 11 -24.09 43.78 -26.34
C PRO A 11 -25.36 42.94 -26.71
N ALA A 12 -25.90 42.10 -25.81
CA ALA A 12 -27.35 41.99 -25.56
C ALA A 12 -27.67 41.04 -24.40
N GLN A 13 -28.39 41.58 -23.43
CA GLN A 13 -28.99 40.93 -22.27
C GLN A 13 -30.23 40.14 -22.69
N ILE A 14 -30.52 39.00 -22.02
CA ILE A 14 -31.90 38.62 -21.72
C ILE A 14 -31.97 38.15 -20.26
N PHE A 15 -32.68 38.94 -19.47
CA PHE A 15 -33.21 38.63 -18.15
C PHE A 15 -34.22 37.47 -18.22
N GLY A 16 -34.20 36.59 -17.23
CA GLY A 16 -35.28 35.63 -16.98
C GLY A 16 -35.17 35.02 -15.59
N PRO A 17 -36.02 35.41 -14.61
CA PRO A 17 -36.01 34.84 -13.28
C PRO A 17 -36.91 33.60 -13.24
N ALA A 18 -36.30 32.42 -13.16
CA ALA A 18 -37.02 31.21 -12.77
C ALA A 18 -36.67 30.88 -11.31
N PHE A 19 -37.43 31.49 -10.42
CA PHE A 19 -37.48 31.22 -9.00
C PHE A 19 -38.08 29.82 -8.80
N LEU A 20 -37.25 28.77 -8.82
CA LEU A 20 -37.65 27.45 -8.35
C LEU A 20 -37.22 27.31 -6.89
N LEU A 21 -38.16 27.61 -6.02
CA LEU A 21 -38.23 27.17 -4.63
C LEU A 21 -38.10 25.64 -4.61
N LEU A 22 -36.87 25.14 -4.47
CA LEU A 22 -36.63 23.76 -4.09
C LEU A 22 -36.48 23.72 -2.57
N THR A 23 -37.54 23.26 -1.92
CA THR A 23 -37.59 22.87 -0.52
C THR A 23 -36.48 21.86 -0.24
N ALA A 24 -35.36 22.33 0.29
CA ALA A 24 -34.31 21.48 0.83
C ALA A 24 -34.85 20.83 2.11
N LEU A 25 -35.35 19.61 1.96
CA LEU A 25 -35.53 18.66 3.06
C LEU A 25 -34.19 18.50 3.78
N LEU A 26 -34.10 19.11 4.96
CA LEU A 26 -33.10 18.81 5.98
C LEU A 26 -33.29 17.36 6.45
N LEU A 27 -32.82 16.42 5.63
CA LEU A 27 -32.54 15.07 6.09
C LEU A 27 -31.27 15.17 6.96
N PRO A 28 -31.29 14.68 8.21
CA PRO A 28 -30.05 14.49 8.94
C PRO A 28 -29.21 13.50 8.13
N GLN A 29 -28.15 14.01 7.50
CA GLN A 29 -27.08 13.17 7.01
C GLN A 29 -26.44 12.58 8.25
N ALA A 30 -26.91 11.38 8.64
CA ALA A 30 -26.07 10.47 9.37
C ALA A 30 -24.81 10.35 8.52
N SER A 31 -23.73 10.98 8.96
CA SER A 31 -22.40 10.73 8.45
C SER A 31 -22.04 9.34 8.90
N TRP A 32 -22.26 8.37 8.02
CA TRP A 32 -21.65 7.05 8.14
C TRP A 32 -20.17 7.31 7.88
N ALA A 33 -19.41 7.59 8.94
CA ALA A 33 -17.99 7.31 8.95
C ALA A 33 -17.88 5.78 8.87
N ALA A 34 -18.03 5.24 7.66
CA ALA A 34 -17.75 3.85 7.39
C ALA A 34 -16.29 3.59 7.76
N ASP A 35 -16.04 2.47 8.43
CA ASP A 35 -14.72 1.92 8.77
C ASP A 35 -13.78 1.96 7.57
N ALA A 36 -13.04 3.05 7.41
CA ALA A 36 -11.98 3.16 6.41
C ALA A 36 -10.81 2.22 6.76
N THR A 37 -10.63 1.94 8.06
CA THR A 37 -9.57 1.10 8.63
C THR A 37 -9.60 -0.35 8.12
N GLY A 38 -10.78 -0.92 7.92
CA GLY A 38 -10.91 -2.31 7.48
C GLY A 38 -10.46 -2.56 6.04
N GLY A 39 -10.66 -1.56 5.16
CA GLY A 39 -10.16 -1.59 3.79
C GLY A 39 -8.65 -1.35 3.72
N ASP A 40 -8.13 -0.42 4.54
CA ASP A 40 -6.71 -0.05 4.51
C ASP A 40 -5.79 -1.24 4.82
N HIS A 41 -6.12 -1.96 5.89
CA HIS A 41 -5.36 -3.14 6.28
C HIS A 41 -5.29 -4.18 5.15
N GLN A 42 -6.44 -4.45 4.51
CA GLN A 42 -6.52 -5.42 3.41
C GLN A 42 -5.70 -4.99 2.21
N GLN A 43 -5.75 -3.71 1.82
CA GLN A 43 -4.94 -3.17 0.73
C GLN A 43 -3.44 -3.30 1.03
N ALA A 44 -3.01 -2.95 2.24
CA ALA A 44 -1.60 -3.05 2.63
C ALA A 44 -1.08 -4.49 2.67
N VAL A 45 -1.91 -5.43 3.15
CA VAL A 45 -1.59 -6.87 3.15
C VAL A 45 -1.54 -7.42 1.72
N ALA A 46 -2.46 -7.00 0.85
CA ALA A 46 -2.46 -7.40 -0.55
C ALA A 46 -1.20 -6.89 -1.28
N ALA A 47 -0.84 -5.62 -1.10
CA ALA A 47 0.40 -5.05 -1.62
C ALA A 47 1.64 -5.83 -1.17
N LEU A 48 1.73 -6.16 0.13
CA LEU A 48 2.84 -6.94 0.66
C LEU A 48 2.88 -8.37 0.09
N THR A 49 1.71 -8.97 -0.11
CA THR A 49 1.57 -10.30 -0.71
C THR A 49 2.10 -10.30 -2.14
N ASP A 50 1.75 -9.30 -2.95
CA ASP A 50 2.24 -9.17 -4.32
C ASP A 50 3.75 -8.92 -4.40
N VAL A 51 4.31 -8.09 -3.52
CA VAL A 51 5.77 -7.89 -3.42
C VAL A 51 6.47 -9.22 -3.08
N LYS A 52 5.93 -10.00 -2.13
CA LYS A 52 6.47 -11.31 -1.77
C LYS A 52 6.35 -12.31 -2.92
N ALA A 53 5.25 -12.30 -3.66
CA ALA A 53 5.05 -13.13 -4.84
C ALA A 53 6.07 -12.80 -5.94
N ALA A 54 6.33 -11.51 -6.20
CA ALA A 54 7.33 -11.07 -7.16
C ALA A 54 8.75 -11.53 -6.79
N ILE A 55 9.15 -11.39 -5.51
CA ILE A 55 10.43 -11.91 -5.01
C ILE A 55 10.50 -13.44 -5.19
N ALA A 56 9.42 -14.15 -4.87
CA ALA A 56 9.39 -15.60 -4.96
C ALA A 56 9.59 -16.12 -6.40
N GLU A 57 9.01 -15.48 -7.41
CA GLU A 57 9.22 -15.86 -8.82
C GLU A 57 10.70 -15.79 -9.22
N ILE A 58 11.38 -14.72 -8.81
CA ILE A 58 12.79 -14.51 -9.10
C ILE A 58 13.65 -15.57 -8.41
N VAL A 59 13.49 -15.73 -7.09
CA VAL A 59 14.24 -16.70 -6.30
C VAL A 59 14.00 -18.12 -6.79
N GLN A 60 12.77 -18.44 -7.18
CA GLN A 60 12.44 -19.74 -7.73
C GLN A 60 13.16 -19.98 -9.07
N ALA A 61 13.20 -18.99 -9.96
CA ALA A 61 13.91 -19.09 -11.23
C ALA A 61 15.41 -19.33 -11.03
N ASP A 62 16.05 -18.56 -10.13
CA ASP A 62 17.47 -18.70 -9.83
C ASP A 62 17.79 -20.08 -9.24
N SER A 63 16.90 -20.65 -8.42
CA SER A 63 17.07 -21.99 -7.84
C SER A 63 17.02 -23.13 -8.87
N THR A 64 16.54 -22.87 -10.09
CA THR A 64 16.43 -23.92 -11.12
C THR A 64 17.74 -24.19 -11.86
N TYR A 65 18.70 -23.28 -11.81
CA TYR A 65 19.95 -23.33 -12.60
C TYR A 65 19.71 -23.61 -14.09
N ALA A 66 18.58 -23.12 -14.61
CA ALA A 66 18.18 -23.41 -15.98
C ALA A 66 19.12 -22.75 -16.99
N THR A 67 19.43 -23.46 -18.08
CA THR A 67 20.18 -22.87 -19.21
C THR A 67 19.27 -22.16 -20.22
N ASN A 68 17.94 -22.26 -20.04
CA ASN A 68 16.95 -21.71 -20.94
C ASN A 68 16.57 -20.27 -20.53
N LYS A 69 16.96 -19.29 -21.35
CA LYS A 69 16.63 -17.86 -21.15
C LYS A 69 15.14 -17.57 -20.94
N ASN A 70 14.24 -18.39 -21.51
CA ASN A 70 12.81 -18.17 -21.42
C ASN A 70 12.29 -18.36 -19.99
N ILE A 71 12.97 -19.14 -19.14
CA ILE A 71 12.60 -19.31 -17.73
C ILE A 71 12.82 -18.00 -16.96
N TYR A 72 13.98 -17.37 -17.16
CA TYR A 72 14.35 -16.10 -16.55
C TYR A 72 13.51 -14.91 -17.04
N TYR A 73 13.26 -14.86 -18.36
CA TYR A 73 12.33 -13.90 -18.95
C TYR A 73 10.94 -14.02 -18.31
N ARG A 74 10.40 -15.24 -18.26
CA ARG A 74 9.06 -15.49 -17.72
C ARG A 74 8.98 -15.09 -16.26
N ALA A 75 9.97 -15.45 -15.44
CA ALA A 75 10.02 -15.08 -14.02
C ALA A 75 10.05 -13.57 -13.81
N SER A 76 10.89 -12.86 -14.56
CA SER A 76 10.98 -11.38 -14.50
C SER A 76 9.66 -10.73 -14.90
N GLN A 77 9.02 -11.22 -15.96
CA GLN A 77 7.74 -10.68 -16.41
C GLN A 77 6.59 -11.01 -15.44
N ARG A 78 6.58 -12.20 -14.82
CA ARG A 78 5.62 -12.55 -13.78
C ARG A 78 5.80 -11.69 -12.53
N ALA A 79 7.04 -11.37 -12.15
CA ALA A 79 7.33 -10.43 -11.09
C ALA A 79 6.83 -9.01 -11.43
N ILE A 80 7.08 -8.50 -12.64
CA ILE A 80 6.52 -7.22 -13.11
C ILE A 80 4.98 -7.24 -13.02
N ASN A 81 4.34 -8.31 -13.47
CA ASN A 81 2.88 -8.41 -13.46
C ASN A 81 2.28 -8.32 -12.05
N ALA A 82 2.90 -8.94 -11.04
CA ALA A 82 2.46 -8.84 -9.65
C ALA A 82 2.64 -7.45 -9.07
N LEU A 83 3.73 -6.76 -9.44
CA LEU A 83 4.02 -5.42 -8.92
C LEU A 83 3.14 -4.34 -9.57
N ALA A 84 2.92 -4.43 -10.88
CA ALA A 84 2.22 -3.43 -11.67
C ALA A 84 0.70 -3.65 -11.73
N GLY A 85 0.24 -4.90 -11.66
CA GLY A 85 -1.16 -5.27 -11.89
C GLY A 85 -1.54 -5.27 -13.38
N ALA A 86 -2.73 -5.77 -13.69
CA ALA A 86 -3.24 -5.96 -15.06
C ALA A 86 -3.39 -4.66 -15.87
N HIS A 87 -3.50 -3.53 -15.17
CA HIS A 87 -3.61 -2.20 -15.77
C HIS A 87 -2.33 -1.37 -15.67
N GLY A 88 -1.28 -1.92 -15.04
CA GLY A 88 -0.02 -1.23 -14.84
C GLY A 88 0.90 -1.25 -16.06
N ALA A 89 1.82 -0.31 -16.10
CA ALA A 89 2.84 -0.26 -17.13
C ALA A 89 3.75 -1.50 -17.08
N GLY A 90 4.02 -2.09 -18.24
CA GLY A 90 4.86 -3.27 -18.36
C GLY A 90 4.16 -4.60 -18.12
N TYR A 91 2.85 -4.62 -17.83
CA TYR A 91 2.09 -5.87 -17.71
C TYR A 91 2.00 -6.63 -19.04
N VAL A 92 2.21 -7.95 -18.99
CA VAL A 92 2.06 -8.87 -20.13
C VAL A 92 1.30 -10.11 -19.69
N ALA A 93 0.13 -10.39 -20.29
CA ALA A 93 -0.74 -11.48 -19.83
C ALA A 93 -0.14 -12.89 -20.02
N GLU A 94 0.61 -13.12 -21.09
CA GLU A 94 1.07 -14.46 -21.52
C GLU A 94 1.86 -15.22 -20.43
N PRO A 95 2.83 -14.62 -19.72
CA PRO A 95 3.54 -15.29 -18.62
C PRO A 95 2.68 -15.70 -17.42
N GLY A 96 1.51 -15.08 -17.26
CA GLY A 96 0.64 -15.17 -16.08
C GLY A 96 1.00 -14.15 -14.99
N SER A 97 0.19 -14.06 -13.93
CA SER A 97 0.48 -13.24 -12.74
C SER A 97 0.47 -14.14 -11.50
N PRO A 98 1.49 -14.07 -10.61
CA PRO A 98 1.45 -14.72 -9.30
C PRO A 98 0.71 -13.88 -8.26
N GLY A 99 0.49 -12.59 -8.54
CA GLY A 99 -0.29 -11.65 -7.71
C GLY A 99 -1.71 -11.46 -8.23
N ASP A 100 -2.47 -10.59 -7.59
CA ASP A 100 -3.81 -10.26 -8.06
C ASP A 100 -3.81 -9.29 -9.26
N ALA A 101 -5.00 -8.89 -9.73
CA ALA A 101 -5.14 -8.05 -10.90
C ALA A 101 -4.83 -6.56 -10.63
N GLN A 102 -4.89 -6.13 -9.37
CA GLN A 102 -4.62 -4.75 -8.96
C GLN A 102 -3.10 -4.54 -8.80
N GLY A 103 -2.39 -5.53 -8.27
CA GLY A 103 -0.95 -5.50 -8.09
C GLY A 103 -0.50 -4.57 -6.97
N ALA A 104 0.77 -4.70 -6.57
CA ALA A 104 1.32 -3.99 -5.42
C ALA A 104 1.18 -2.46 -5.52
N ILE A 105 1.49 -1.87 -6.68
CA ILE A 105 1.35 -0.42 -6.90
C ILE A 105 -0.11 -0.01 -6.81
N GLY A 106 -1.04 -0.74 -7.42
CA GLY A 106 -2.46 -0.39 -7.40
C GLY A 106 -3.05 -0.41 -5.98
N HIS A 107 -2.60 -1.31 -5.12
CA HIS A 107 -2.98 -1.33 -3.71
C HIS A 107 -2.40 -0.16 -2.91
N ILE A 108 -1.13 0.19 -3.18
CA ILE A 108 -0.48 1.34 -2.53
C ILE A 108 -1.12 2.66 -2.98
N ASP A 109 -1.39 2.83 -4.27
CA ASP A 109 -2.06 4.02 -4.82
C ASP A 109 -3.44 4.20 -4.18
N ALA A 110 -4.22 3.12 -4.02
CA ALA A 110 -5.51 3.17 -3.34
C ALA A 110 -5.42 3.66 -1.87
N LEU A 111 -4.32 3.36 -1.18
CA LEU A 111 -4.05 3.85 0.18
C LEU A 111 -3.60 5.32 0.18
N LEU A 112 -2.81 5.72 -0.81
CA LEU A 112 -2.21 7.05 -0.94
C LEU A 112 -3.16 8.10 -1.55
N ASP A 113 -4.21 7.70 -2.27
CA ASP A 113 -5.22 8.58 -2.86
C ASP A 113 -6.10 9.32 -1.83
N ARG A 114 -5.88 9.08 -0.54
CA ARG A 114 -6.59 9.73 0.56
C ARG A 114 -6.12 11.18 0.74
N GLN A 115 -7.03 12.05 1.17
CA GLN A 115 -6.70 13.45 1.44
C GLN A 115 -5.87 13.64 2.73
N ASP A 116 -5.94 12.69 3.65
CA ASP A 116 -5.19 12.72 4.90
C ASP A 116 -3.75 12.22 4.72
N THR A 117 -2.81 12.71 5.53
CA THR A 117 -1.42 12.24 5.58
C THR A 117 -1.16 11.42 6.85
N PRO A 118 -1.57 10.14 6.89
CA PRO A 118 -1.38 9.28 8.04
C PRO A 118 0.09 8.93 8.27
N ALA A 119 0.44 8.48 9.48
CA ALA A 119 1.81 8.15 9.88
C ALA A 119 2.52 7.11 8.96
N TRP A 120 1.75 6.25 8.30
CA TRP A 120 2.24 5.24 7.36
C TRP A 120 2.47 5.76 5.92
N SER A 121 1.98 6.94 5.57
CA SER A 121 2.06 7.48 4.19
C SER A 121 3.50 7.58 3.66
N THR A 122 4.44 8.02 4.51
CA THR A 122 5.86 8.15 4.13
C THR A 122 6.48 6.78 3.83
N SER A 123 6.15 5.75 4.60
CA SER A 123 6.60 4.38 4.35
C SER A 123 6.03 3.84 3.04
N LEU A 124 4.76 4.12 2.73
CA LEU A 124 4.13 3.71 1.48
C LEU A 124 4.71 4.40 0.25
N HIS A 125 4.96 5.71 0.30
CA HIS A 125 5.67 6.40 -0.80
C HIS A 125 7.08 5.85 -1.00
N GLY A 126 7.78 5.53 0.09
CA GLY A 126 9.07 4.84 0.02
C GLY A 126 8.95 3.48 -0.68
N ALA A 127 7.97 2.67 -0.27
CA ALA A 127 7.73 1.36 -0.88
C ALA A 127 7.38 1.47 -2.37
N GLU A 128 6.48 2.37 -2.74
CA GLU A 128 6.08 2.62 -4.13
C GLU A 128 7.27 3.00 -5.01
N ALA A 129 8.09 3.96 -4.57
CA ALA A 129 9.27 4.41 -5.31
C ALA A 129 10.27 3.26 -5.53
N ASN A 130 10.50 2.44 -4.51
CA ASN A 130 11.36 1.27 -4.61
C ASN A 130 10.76 0.19 -5.53
N ILE A 131 9.44 -0.04 -5.50
CA ILE A 131 8.77 -0.97 -6.43
C ILE A 131 8.91 -0.50 -7.87
N ARG A 132 8.72 0.80 -8.15
CA ARG A 132 8.89 1.37 -9.49
C ARG A 132 10.34 1.20 -9.98
N ALA A 133 11.33 1.44 -9.12
CA ALA A 133 12.73 1.18 -9.44
C ALA A 133 13.01 -0.30 -9.72
N ALA A 134 12.40 -1.21 -8.94
CA ALA A 134 12.51 -2.64 -9.19
C ALA A 134 11.92 -3.05 -10.54
N ILE A 135 10.76 -2.51 -10.93
CA ILE A 135 10.15 -2.78 -12.24
C ILE A 135 11.07 -2.37 -13.39
N VAL A 136 11.76 -1.23 -13.28
CA VAL A 136 12.74 -0.80 -14.31
C VAL A 136 13.84 -1.85 -14.47
N HIS A 137 14.41 -2.33 -13.37
CA HIS A 137 15.46 -3.34 -13.43
C HIS A 137 14.96 -4.74 -13.85
N LEU A 138 13.72 -5.11 -13.52
CA LEU A 138 13.10 -6.32 -14.06
C LEU A 138 12.85 -6.20 -15.56
N SER A 139 12.51 -5.01 -16.04
CA SER A 139 12.40 -4.74 -17.47
C SER A 139 13.77 -4.84 -18.15
N ASP A 140 14.86 -4.38 -17.53
CA ASP A 140 16.21 -4.64 -18.05
C ASP A 140 16.49 -6.15 -18.12
N ALA A 141 16.10 -6.89 -17.08
CA ALA A 141 16.27 -8.34 -17.01
C ALA A 141 15.51 -9.11 -18.11
N THR A 142 14.31 -8.66 -18.52
CA THR A 142 13.56 -9.29 -19.62
C THR A 142 14.23 -9.10 -20.98
N HIS A 143 15.09 -8.08 -21.14
CA HIS A 143 15.81 -7.81 -22.38
C HIS A 143 17.26 -8.33 -22.37
N ALA A 144 17.72 -8.92 -21.27
CA ALA A 144 19.07 -9.44 -21.14
C ALA A 144 19.37 -10.56 -22.17
N HIS A 145 20.52 -10.47 -22.82
CA HIS A 145 20.99 -11.48 -23.77
C HIS A 145 21.92 -12.51 -23.14
N GLU A 146 22.65 -12.10 -22.10
CA GLU A 146 23.59 -12.94 -21.35
C GLU A 146 23.09 -13.17 -19.93
N LEU A 147 23.46 -14.31 -19.34
CA LEU A 147 23.05 -14.66 -17.97
C LEU A 147 23.59 -13.66 -16.94
N MET A 148 24.81 -13.14 -17.14
CA MET A 148 25.41 -12.17 -16.23
C MET A 148 24.65 -10.85 -16.21
N ASP A 149 24.16 -10.37 -17.36
CA ASP A 149 23.34 -9.15 -17.45
C ASP A 149 22.01 -9.32 -16.72
N TYR A 150 21.38 -10.49 -16.89
CA TYR A 150 20.18 -10.87 -16.15
C TYR A 150 20.44 -10.85 -14.63
N GLU A 151 21.50 -11.52 -14.17
CA GLU A 151 21.85 -11.61 -12.75
C GLU A 151 22.10 -10.22 -12.12
N ILE A 152 22.78 -9.32 -12.84
CA ILE A 152 23.01 -7.94 -12.39
C ILE A 152 21.69 -7.18 -12.27
N ALA A 153 20.84 -7.24 -13.29
CA ALA A 153 19.57 -6.54 -13.32
C ALA A 153 18.63 -7.03 -12.20
N VAL A 154 18.50 -8.35 -12.06
CA VAL A 154 17.68 -8.98 -11.03
C VAL A 154 18.21 -8.72 -9.62
N SER A 155 19.53 -8.75 -9.41
CA SER A 155 20.10 -8.43 -8.09
C SER A 155 19.76 -7.00 -7.64
N ARG A 156 19.75 -6.04 -8.59
CA ARG A 156 19.29 -4.67 -8.31
C ARG A 156 17.80 -4.63 -8.02
N ALA A 157 16.98 -5.29 -8.84
CA ALA A 157 15.54 -5.37 -8.62
C ALA A 157 15.22 -5.94 -7.22
N LEU A 158 15.85 -7.05 -6.84
CA LEU A 158 15.69 -7.65 -5.51
C LEU A 158 16.10 -6.68 -4.40
N THR A 159 17.19 -5.94 -4.56
CA THR A 159 17.62 -4.93 -3.57
C THR A 159 16.50 -3.91 -3.31
N TYR A 160 15.90 -3.37 -4.37
CA TYR A 160 14.77 -2.44 -4.26
C TYR A 160 13.52 -3.10 -3.66
N LEU A 161 13.19 -4.33 -4.07
CA LEU A 161 12.04 -5.06 -3.50
C LEU A 161 12.22 -5.37 -2.01
N GLN A 162 13.44 -5.63 -1.55
CA GLN A 162 13.71 -5.83 -0.13
C GLN A 162 13.51 -4.54 0.67
N VAL A 163 13.87 -3.38 0.12
CA VAL A 163 13.58 -2.08 0.75
C VAL A 163 12.08 -1.78 0.74
N ALA A 164 11.38 -2.06 -0.36
CA ALA A 164 9.93 -1.88 -0.44
C ALA A 164 9.17 -2.76 0.55
N ARG A 165 9.58 -4.03 0.69
CA ARG A 165 9.09 -4.92 1.73
C ARG A 165 9.40 -4.36 3.12
N GLY A 166 10.62 -3.88 3.31
CA GLY A 166 11.11 -3.33 4.57
C GLY A 166 11.23 -4.39 5.66
N ARG A 167 11.15 -3.94 6.92
CA ARG A 167 11.24 -4.79 8.11
C ARG A 167 10.28 -4.31 9.19
N ALA A 168 9.66 -5.26 9.88
CA ALA A 168 8.71 -4.98 10.96
C ALA A 168 9.27 -4.12 12.11
N THR A 169 10.58 -4.10 12.32
CA THR A 169 11.24 -3.32 13.39
C THR A 169 11.64 -1.90 12.98
N GLU A 170 11.46 -1.52 11.71
CA GLU A 170 11.87 -0.23 11.17
C GLU A 170 10.64 0.66 10.92
N THR A 171 10.81 1.98 11.08
CA THR A 171 9.75 2.98 10.89
C THR A 171 10.14 4.00 9.81
N GLY A 172 9.18 4.81 9.38
CA GLY A 172 9.40 5.87 8.39
C GLY A 172 9.74 5.34 7.00
N LEU A 173 10.54 6.08 6.22
CA LEU A 173 10.81 5.79 4.81
C LEU A 173 11.41 4.40 4.57
N PHE A 174 12.22 3.88 5.50
CA PHE A 174 12.89 2.59 5.38
C PHE A 174 12.10 1.42 5.96
N GLY A 175 11.03 1.69 6.72
CA GLY A 175 10.18 0.65 7.28
C GLY A 175 9.48 -0.22 6.22
N GLY A 176 9.27 0.32 5.01
CA GLY A 176 8.55 -0.35 3.94
C GLY A 176 7.14 -0.78 4.35
N LEU A 177 6.58 -1.76 3.63
CA LEU A 177 5.25 -2.30 3.91
C LEU A 177 5.19 -3.03 5.26
N GLU A 178 6.20 -3.84 5.60
CA GLU A 178 6.22 -4.60 6.86
C GLU A 178 6.35 -3.69 8.08
N GLY A 179 7.17 -2.64 8.01
CA GLY A 179 7.29 -1.66 9.09
C GLY A 179 6.01 -0.84 9.26
N ALA A 180 5.38 -0.41 8.17
CA ALA A 180 4.10 0.29 8.21
C ALA A 180 3.00 -0.56 8.87
N LEU A 181 2.89 -1.83 8.48
CA LEU A 181 1.96 -2.79 9.09
C LEU A 181 2.32 -3.08 10.55
N ALA A 182 3.58 -3.22 10.91
CA ALA A 182 3.96 -3.60 12.28
C ALA A 182 3.83 -2.45 13.29
N THR A 183 3.97 -1.21 12.84
CA THR A 183 4.17 -0.06 13.76
C THR A 183 3.06 0.98 13.72
N THR A 184 2.10 0.88 12.81
CA THR A 184 1.02 1.87 12.65
C THR A 184 -0.36 1.23 12.67
N VAL A 185 -1.39 2.08 12.70
CA VAL A 185 -2.79 1.66 12.57
C VAL A 185 -3.10 0.87 11.29
N LEU A 186 -2.24 0.93 10.27
CA LEU A 186 -2.38 0.14 9.03
C LEU A 186 -2.33 -1.37 9.30
N GLY A 187 -1.61 -1.79 10.33
CA GLY A 187 -1.52 -3.19 10.74
C GLY A 187 -2.75 -3.75 11.43
N ILE A 188 -3.68 -2.90 11.80
CA ILE A 188 -4.79 -3.27 12.67
C ILE A 188 -5.94 -3.81 11.80
N PRO A 189 -6.42 -5.03 12.08
CA PRO A 189 -7.56 -5.59 11.36
C PRO A 189 -8.85 -4.86 11.74
N ALA A 190 -9.86 -4.92 10.86
CA ALA A 190 -11.11 -4.17 10.98
C ALA A 190 -11.89 -4.45 12.28
N ASP A 191 -11.72 -5.63 12.86
CA ASP A 191 -12.45 -6.10 14.04
C ASP A 191 -11.77 -5.73 15.37
N ALA A 192 -10.54 -5.22 15.32
CA ALA A 192 -9.80 -4.80 16.51
C ALA A 192 -10.34 -3.47 17.05
N ARG A 193 -10.42 -3.37 18.38
CA ARG A 193 -10.97 -2.19 19.06
C ARG A 193 -9.88 -1.27 19.57
N GLN A 194 -9.99 0.02 19.25
CA GLN A 194 -9.16 1.01 19.90
C GLN A 194 -9.65 1.24 21.34
N GLN A 195 -8.75 1.17 22.31
CA GLN A 195 -9.03 1.48 23.71
C GLN A 195 -7.89 2.34 24.28
N ASP A 196 -8.19 3.13 25.32
CA ASP A 196 -7.16 3.83 26.09
C ASP A 196 -6.54 2.87 27.11
N ALA A 197 -5.20 2.81 27.16
CA ALA A 197 -4.45 1.93 28.06
C ALA A 197 -4.78 2.17 29.53
N CYS A 198 -5.16 3.40 29.87
CA CYS A 198 -5.46 3.80 31.25
C CYS A 198 -6.96 3.76 31.57
N ALA A 199 -7.82 3.43 30.60
CA ALA A 199 -9.27 3.48 30.77
C ALA A 199 -9.91 2.10 30.89
N GLY A 200 -10.47 1.82 32.07
CA GLY A 200 -11.41 0.72 32.30
C GLY A 200 -10.78 -0.66 32.49
N PRO A 201 -11.62 -1.69 32.69
CA PRO A 201 -11.15 -3.07 32.85
C PRO A 201 -10.46 -3.57 31.56
N PRO A 202 -9.55 -4.56 31.67
CA PRO A 202 -8.85 -5.14 30.53
C PRO A 202 -9.84 -5.61 29.46
N SER A 203 -9.51 -5.36 28.18
CA SER A 203 -10.34 -5.80 27.06
C SER A 203 -10.51 -7.32 27.07
N THR A 204 -11.72 -7.78 26.76
CA THR A 204 -12.03 -9.20 26.55
C THR A 204 -11.85 -9.65 25.10
N ALA A 205 -11.53 -8.72 24.19
CA ALA A 205 -11.22 -8.94 22.78
C ALA A 205 -9.87 -8.28 22.42
N PRO A 206 -9.22 -8.62 21.29
CA PRO A 206 -8.03 -7.90 20.85
C PRO A 206 -8.28 -6.38 20.80
N ALA A 207 -7.45 -5.63 21.49
CA ALA A 207 -7.53 -4.18 21.56
C ALA A 207 -6.17 -3.55 21.31
N TYR A 208 -6.16 -2.28 20.93
CA TYR A 208 -4.93 -1.54 20.68
C TYR A 208 -5.06 -0.09 21.14
N GLY A 209 -3.92 0.54 21.40
CA GLY A 209 -3.84 1.98 21.59
C GLY A 209 -2.83 2.58 20.65
N THR A 210 -3.06 3.85 20.32
CA THR A 210 -2.25 4.59 19.35
C THR A 210 -1.69 5.86 19.97
N HIS A 211 -0.52 6.28 19.52
CA HIS A 211 0.04 7.60 19.77
C HIS A 211 0.52 8.18 18.44
N GLU A 212 -0.02 9.34 18.04
CA GLU A 212 0.32 10.02 16.78
C GLU A 212 0.22 9.12 15.53
N GLY A 213 -0.74 8.19 15.51
CA GLY A 213 -0.96 7.24 14.40
C GLY A 213 -0.05 6.00 14.43
N TYR A 214 0.90 5.94 15.36
CA TYR A 214 1.71 4.75 15.66
C TYR A 214 1.03 3.88 16.72
N LEU A 215 1.32 2.58 16.70
CA LEU A 215 0.88 1.65 17.74
C LEU A 215 1.68 1.88 19.02
N ALA A 216 0.97 2.16 20.11
CA ALA A 216 1.55 2.32 21.43
C ALA A 216 1.48 1.02 22.24
N TRP A 217 0.41 0.24 22.07
CA TRP A 217 0.24 -1.06 22.71
C TRP A 217 -0.79 -1.91 21.98
N ILE A 218 -0.70 -3.23 22.17
CA ILE A 218 -1.65 -4.23 21.68
C ILE A 218 -2.00 -5.14 22.86
N ALA A 219 -3.28 -5.31 23.16
CA ALA A 219 -3.78 -6.26 24.15
C ALA A 219 -4.36 -7.47 23.43
N ILE A 220 -3.88 -8.65 23.82
CA ILE A 220 -4.39 -9.94 23.37
C ILE A 220 -5.24 -10.51 24.51
N PRO A 221 -6.43 -11.11 24.24
CA PRO A 221 -7.24 -11.72 25.28
C PRO A 221 -6.43 -12.72 26.12
N ASN A 222 -6.64 -12.69 27.44
CA ASN A 222 -5.93 -13.53 28.42
C ASN A 222 -6.03 -15.06 28.16
N GLY A 223 -6.91 -15.52 27.25
CA GLY A 223 -7.07 -16.92 26.89
C GLY A 223 -6.05 -17.44 25.86
N ASP A 224 -5.43 -16.57 25.07
CA ASP A 224 -4.56 -16.97 23.95
C ASP A 224 -3.06 -16.95 24.29
N GLY A 225 -2.68 -16.35 25.43
CA GLY A 225 -1.30 -16.28 25.89
C GLY A 225 -1.02 -17.19 27.09
N LYS A 226 -0.08 -18.14 26.97
CA LYS A 226 0.53 -18.85 28.12
C LYS A 226 1.49 -17.96 28.93
N HIS A 227 1.34 -16.65 28.87
CA HIS A 227 2.13 -15.73 29.66
C HIS A 227 1.26 -15.25 30.80
N GLY A 228 1.31 -15.98 31.92
CA GLY A 228 0.84 -15.41 33.18
C GLY A 228 1.59 -14.10 33.38
N LEU A 229 0.85 -12.99 33.43
CA LEU A 229 1.39 -11.75 33.96
C LEU A 229 1.95 -12.08 35.35
N ALA A 230 3.15 -11.57 35.66
CA ALA A 230 3.75 -11.75 36.96
C ALA A 230 2.69 -11.42 38.02
N GLU A 231 2.40 -12.38 38.88
CA GLU A 231 1.45 -12.23 39.96
C GLU A 231 1.75 -10.93 40.71
N ASP A 232 0.67 -10.23 41.03
CA ASP A 232 0.61 -8.96 41.74
C ASP A 232 1.64 -8.89 42.87
N THR A 233 2.63 -8.00 42.76
CA THR A 233 3.65 -7.80 43.81
C THR A 233 3.15 -6.92 44.97
N GLY A 234 1.84 -6.75 45.12
CA GLY A 234 1.30 -5.85 46.14
C GLY A 234 -0.15 -6.07 46.50
N ALA A 235 -0.44 -7.16 47.21
CA ALA A 235 -1.54 -7.18 48.17
C ALA A 235 -0.95 -7.30 49.59
N THR A 236 -1.22 -6.26 50.37
CA THR A 236 -0.90 -5.99 51.78
C THR A 236 -1.20 -7.14 52.74
#